data_AF-A0A5C6Q173-F1
#
_entry.id   AF-A0A5C6Q173-F1
#
_cell.length_a   1.000
_cell.length_b   1.000
_cell.length_c   1.000
_cell.angle_alpha   90.00
_cell.angle_beta   90.00
_cell.angle_gamma   90.00
#
_symmetry.space_group_name_H-M   'P 1'
#
loop_
_entity.id
_entity.type
_entity.pdbx_description
1 polymer ?
#
loop_
_entity_poly.entity_id
_entity_poly.type
_entity_poly.pdbx_seq_one_letter_code
_entity_poly.pdbx_strand_id
1 'polypeptide(L)'
;MDDDNSEHERDRAMSSTEAPSLTAVPAAWNRLELERVGFVGFVPLIGMDRTQLPRRHGVYVVVHELDQEPEFLDSNVIDKWPPYPSAHLRERWMTDVPVVYIGKAEGKVGLHRRVGAFSRQATNHSGGRSLWQLETSQDLLVAWLETPGESALAVEQQYLQAFKAEHGSYPFANRRG
;
A
#
# COMPACT_ATOMS: atom_id res chain seq x y z
N MET A 1 42.54 51.80 29.82
CA MET A 1 41.91 50.50 30.10
C MET A 1 40.42 50.73 30.08
N ASP A 2 39.89 51.25 28.98
CA ASP A 2 39.67 50.59 27.68
C ASP A 2 38.54 49.57 27.79
N ASP A 3 37.38 50.02 27.31
CA ASP A 3 36.34 49.34 26.52
C ASP A 3 36.29 47.80 26.54
N ASP A 4 35.10 47.24 26.79
CA ASP A 4 34.35 46.65 25.67
C ASP A 4 32.86 46.46 26.03
N ASN A 5 32.05 46.84 25.04
CA ASN A 5 30.62 46.64 24.91
C ASN A 5 30.36 45.20 24.41
N SER A 6 29.09 44.86 24.16
CA SER A 6 28.62 43.83 23.21
C SER A 6 27.88 42.64 23.83
N GLU A 7 26.57 42.83 23.90
CA GLU A 7 25.57 41.99 23.21
C GLU A 7 25.90 40.49 23.12
N HIS A 8 25.17 39.69 23.89
CA HIS A 8 24.92 38.30 23.51
C HIS A 8 23.45 38.16 23.09
N GLU A 9 23.14 38.76 21.94
CA GLU A 9 22.24 38.12 20.98
C GLU A 9 22.98 36.90 20.43
N ARG A 10 22.56 35.70 20.85
CA ARG A 10 22.68 34.51 20.01
C ARG A 10 21.33 33.84 19.92
N ASP A 11 20.62 34.31 18.92
CA ASP A 11 19.60 33.60 18.18
C ASP A 11 19.98 32.13 17.86
N ARG A 12 18.93 31.30 17.87
CA ARG A 12 18.75 30.04 17.10
C ARG A 12 19.76 28.90 17.36
N ALA A 13 19.32 27.70 17.71
CA ALA A 13 18.26 26.99 17.02
C ALA A 13 17.35 26.22 17.99
N MET A 14 16.04 26.45 17.81
CA MET A 14 15.03 25.47 18.14
C MET A 14 15.48 24.12 17.62
N SER A 15 15.62 23.15 18.51
CA SER A 15 15.59 21.74 18.16
C SER A 15 14.23 21.50 17.51
N SER A 16 14.16 21.67 16.19
CA SER A 16 13.06 21.18 15.37
C SER A 16 13.07 19.68 15.53
N THR A 17 12.34 19.18 16.52
CA THR A 17 11.74 17.86 16.43
C THR A 17 10.83 17.93 15.21
N GLU A 18 11.39 17.63 14.04
CA GLU A 18 10.61 17.33 12.85
C GLU A 18 9.63 16.25 13.32
N ALA A 19 8.32 16.59 13.32
CA ALA A 19 7.31 15.58 13.59
C ALA A 19 7.63 14.42 12.64
N PRO A 20 7.78 13.19 13.13
CA PRO A 20 8.12 12.07 12.25
C PRO A 20 7.08 12.08 11.11
N SER A 21 7.56 12.12 9.87
CA SER A 21 6.72 11.85 8.71
C SER A 21 5.90 10.60 9.04
N LEU A 22 4.58 10.71 8.98
CA LEU A 22 3.67 9.70 9.51
C LEU A 22 3.60 8.46 8.60
N THR A 23 4.47 8.39 7.59
CA THR A 23 4.48 7.42 6.49
C THR A 23 5.90 6.92 6.23
N ALA A 24 6.58 6.51 7.30
CA ALA A 24 7.85 5.78 7.19
C ALA A 24 7.71 4.59 6.22
N VAL A 25 8.75 4.33 5.43
CA VAL A 25 8.82 3.15 4.56
C VAL A 25 9.10 1.93 5.45
N PRO A 26 8.37 0.81 5.29
CA PRO A 26 8.65 -0.40 6.06
C PRO A 26 10.05 -0.94 5.71
N ALA A 27 10.73 -1.55 6.69
CA ALA A 27 12.07 -2.10 6.47
C ALA A 27 12.06 -3.39 5.62
N ALA A 28 10.90 -4.03 5.49
CA ALA A 28 10.64 -5.16 4.60
C ALA A 28 9.14 -5.20 4.23
N TRP A 29 8.80 -5.85 3.12
CA TRP A 29 7.40 -5.95 2.64
C TRP A 29 6.66 -7.16 3.20
N ASN A 30 6.64 -7.28 4.53
CA ASN A 30 5.91 -8.31 5.28
C ASN A 30 4.99 -7.68 6.34
N ARG A 31 4.08 -8.48 6.91
CA ARG A 31 3.11 -8.03 7.93
C ARG A 31 3.77 -7.29 9.08
N LEU A 32 4.84 -7.86 9.67
CA LEU A 32 5.48 -7.33 10.86
C LEU A 32 6.00 -5.90 10.64
N GLU A 33 6.69 -5.65 9.53
CA GLU A 33 7.25 -4.34 9.23
C GLU A 33 6.18 -3.34 8.75
N LEU A 34 5.11 -3.82 8.10
CA LEU A 34 3.94 -2.99 7.78
C LEU A 34 3.23 -2.52 9.07
N GLU A 35 2.99 -3.41 10.04
CA GLU A 35 2.40 -3.06 11.33
C GLU A 35 3.27 -2.06 12.09
N ARG A 36 4.61 -2.21 12.04
CA ARG A 36 5.57 -1.28 12.66
C ARG A 36 5.49 0.14 12.11
N VAL A 37 5.20 0.30 10.83
CA VAL A 37 4.99 1.63 10.21
C VAL A 37 3.53 2.09 10.25
N GLY A 38 2.68 1.39 11.00
CA GLY A 38 1.33 1.85 11.34
C GLY A 38 0.22 1.32 10.44
N PHE A 39 0.49 0.33 9.58
CA PHE A 39 -0.61 -0.38 8.91
C PHE A 39 -1.44 -1.13 9.93
N VAL A 40 -2.76 -1.02 9.77
CA VAL A 40 -3.75 -1.77 10.53
C VAL A 40 -4.66 -2.53 9.58
N GLY A 41 -5.46 -3.45 10.10
CA GLY A 41 -6.30 -4.33 9.31
C GLY A 41 -5.74 -5.75 9.30
N PHE A 42 -5.26 -6.21 8.15
CA PHE A 42 -4.94 -7.62 7.87
C PHE A 42 -6.16 -8.53 8.01
N VAL A 43 -7.27 -8.05 7.47
CA VAL A 43 -8.55 -8.78 7.39
C VAL A 43 -8.77 -9.31 5.98
N PRO A 44 -9.62 -10.35 5.79
CA PRO A 44 -9.94 -10.86 4.46
C PRO A 44 -10.35 -9.75 3.50
N LEU A 45 -9.74 -9.68 2.32
CA LEU A 45 -10.07 -8.66 1.34
C LEU A 45 -11.53 -8.80 0.91
N ILE A 46 -11.97 -10.03 0.61
CA ILE A 46 -13.34 -10.35 0.19
C ILE A 46 -14.23 -10.48 1.43
N GLY A 47 -15.39 -9.82 1.39
CA GLY A 47 -16.41 -10.00 2.44
C GLY A 47 -16.13 -9.34 3.80
N MET A 48 -15.02 -8.60 3.96
CA MET A 48 -14.75 -7.86 5.20
C MET A 48 -15.90 -6.95 5.65
N ASP A 49 -15.98 -6.74 6.97
CA ASP A 49 -16.79 -5.69 7.56
C ASP A 49 -16.23 -4.31 7.20
N ARG A 50 -16.93 -3.63 6.28
CA ARG A 50 -16.53 -2.32 5.78
C ARG A 50 -16.64 -1.20 6.81
N THR A 51 -17.33 -1.42 7.94
CA THR A 51 -17.39 -0.42 9.02
C THR A 51 -16.04 -0.18 9.69
N GLN A 52 -15.10 -1.12 9.53
CA GLN A 52 -13.71 -1.01 9.98
C GLN A 52 -12.89 -0.02 9.15
N LEU A 53 -13.31 0.28 7.91
CA LEU A 53 -12.55 1.15 7.03
C LEU A 53 -12.77 2.63 7.38
N PRO A 54 -11.70 3.40 7.61
CA PRO A 54 -11.82 4.82 7.87
C PRO A 54 -12.35 5.55 6.62
N ARG A 55 -13.15 6.58 6.86
CA ARG A 55 -13.59 7.53 5.81
C ARG A 55 -12.56 8.63 5.60
N ARG A 56 -11.30 8.25 5.46
CA ARG A 56 -10.15 9.14 5.27
C ARG A 56 -9.31 8.68 4.08
N HIS A 57 -8.51 9.60 3.54
CA HIS A 57 -7.45 9.26 2.59
C HIS A 57 -6.40 8.34 3.21
N GLY A 58 -5.75 7.54 2.37
CA GLY A 58 -4.68 6.69 2.83
C GLY A 58 -4.14 5.76 1.73
N VAL A 59 -3.19 4.93 2.13
CA VAL A 59 -2.63 3.85 1.32
C VAL A 59 -3.14 2.53 1.84
N TYR A 60 -3.30 1.54 0.97
CA TYR A 60 -3.65 0.18 1.34
C TYR A 60 -2.74 -0.80 0.61
N VAL A 61 -2.52 -1.95 1.25
CA VAL A 61 -1.79 -3.07 0.69
C VAL A 61 -2.67 -4.31 0.68
N VAL A 62 -2.48 -5.14 -0.34
CA VAL A 62 -3.04 -6.50 -0.37
C VAL A 62 -1.90 -7.48 -0.18
N VAL A 63 -2.10 -8.42 0.74
CA VAL A 63 -1.10 -9.39 1.16
C VAL A 63 -1.58 -10.79 0.81
N HIS A 64 -0.67 -11.60 0.29
CA HIS A 64 -0.81 -13.04 0.13
C HIS A 64 0.21 -13.71 1.07
N GLU A 65 -0.26 -14.42 2.09
CA GLU A 65 0.59 -15.01 3.13
C GLU A 65 0.72 -16.53 3.01
N LEU A 66 0.35 -17.10 1.87
CA LEU A 66 0.48 -18.54 1.68
C LEU A 66 1.90 -18.88 1.26
N ASP A 67 2.48 -19.91 1.88
CA ASP A 67 3.83 -20.41 1.59
C ASP A 67 3.94 -21.14 0.22
N GLN A 68 2.91 -21.04 -0.63
CA GLN A 68 2.85 -21.71 -1.92
C GLN A 68 2.61 -20.71 -3.06
N GLU A 69 3.26 -20.98 -4.20
CA GLU A 69 2.95 -20.27 -5.44
C GLU A 69 1.47 -20.54 -5.81
N PRO A 70 0.67 -19.49 -6.07
CA PRO A 70 -0.73 -19.65 -6.40
C PRO A 70 -0.88 -20.16 -7.83
N GLU A 71 -1.93 -20.95 -8.06
CA GLU A 71 -2.39 -21.18 -9.43
C GLU A 71 -3.06 -19.93 -9.99
N PHE A 72 -2.93 -19.76 -11.31
CA PHE A 72 -3.51 -18.63 -12.04
C PHE A 72 -4.72 -19.07 -12.85
N LEU A 73 -5.86 -18.44 -12.60
CA LEU A 73 -7.10 -18.68 -13.32
C LEU A 73 -7.06 -18.00 -14.71
N ASP A 74 -7.55 -18.70 -15.72
CA ASP A 74 -7.66 -18.17 -17.10
C ASP A 74 -8.79 -17.14 -17.24
N SER A 75 -9.69 -17.06 -16.26
CA SER A 75 -10.75 -16.06 -16.15
C SER A 75 -10.53 -15.16 -14.93
N ASN A 76 -11.18 -14.00 -14.90
CA ASN A 76 -11.26 -13.18 -13.70
C ASN A 76 -12.74 -12.93 -13.37
N VAL A 77 -13.02 -12.64 -12.10
CA VAL A 77 -14.41 -12.42 -11.61
C VAL A 77 -14.97 -11.05 -12.00
N ILE A 78 -14.19 -10.21 -12.70
CA ILE A 78 -14.55 -8.84 -13.04
C ILE A 78 -14.71 -8.70 -14.55
N ASP A 79 -15.94 -8.95 -15.02
CA ASP A 79 -16.35 -8.93 -16.43
C ASP A 79 -15.93 -7.68 -17.22
N LYS A 80 -15.70 -6.56 -16.51
CA LYS A 80 -15.32 -5.28 -17.11
C LYS A 80 -13.95 -5.31 -17.81
N TRP A 81 -13.03 -6.19 -17.41
CA TRP A 81 -11.67 -6.19 -17.92
C TRP A 81 -11.23 -7.59 -18.35
N PRO A 82 -10.66 -7.77 -19.55
CA PRO A 82 -10.21 -9.09 -19.97
C PRO A 82 -9.14 -9.64 -19.02
N PRO A 83 -9.13 -10.96 -18.77
CA PRO A 83 -8.08 -11.61 -18.00
C PRO A 83 -6.73 -11.47 -18.69
N TYR A 84 -5.65 -11.56 -17.91
CA TYR A 84 -4.30 -11.72 -18.43
C TYR A 84 -4.04 -13.19 -18.77
N PRO A 85 -3.16 -13.47 -19.76
CA PRO A 85 -2.64 -14.82 -19.95
C PRO A 85 -1.90 -15.31 -18.71
N SER A 86 -2.09 -16.58 -18.34
CA SER A 86 -1.48 -17.19 -17.15
C SER A 86 0.06 -17.16 -17.19
N ALA A 87 0.67 -17.25 -18.38
CA ALA A 87 2.12 -17.07 -18.54
C ALA A 87 2.60 -15.66 -18.12
N HIS A 88 1.85 -14.62 -18.48
CA HIS A 88 2.16 -13.24 -18.08
C HIS A 88 2.04 -13.04 -16.57
N LEU A 89 1.13 -13.76 -15.91
CA LEU A 89 0.98 -13.70 -14.46
C LEU A 89 2.15 -14.40 -13.76
N ARG A 90 2.55 -15.58 -14.22
CA ARG A 90 3.72 -16.31 -13.71
C ARG A 90 5.01 -15.50 -13.78
N GLU A 91 5.27 -14.84 -14.91
CA GLU A 91 6.46 -13.98 -15.09
C GLU A 91 6.52 -12.81 -14.10
N ARG A 92 5.38 -12.39 -13.57
CA ARG A 92 5.27 -11.27 -12.62
C ARG A 92 5.21 -11.72 -11.17
N TRP A 93 4.98 -13.00 -10.92
CA TRP A 93 4.90 -13.51 -9.56
C TRP A 93 6.28 -13.50 -8.92
N MET A 94 6.34 -13.10 -7.66
CA MET A 94 7.57 -13.10 -6.86
C MET A 94 7.37 -14.06 -5.70
N THR A 95 8.21 -15.09 -5.64
CA THR A 95 8.25 -16.02 -4.50
C THR A 95 8.72 -15.27 -3.25
N ASP A 96 8.17 -15.63 -2.10
CA ASP A 96 8.52 -15.08 -0.77
C ASP A 96 8.31 -13.55 -0.61
N VAL A 97 7.46 -12.94 -1.45
CA VAL A 97 7.09 -11.52 -1.32
C VAL A 97 5.60 -11.38 -1.01
N PRO A 98 5.22 -11.20 0.28
CA PRO A 98 3.82 -11.21 0.69
C PRO A 98 2.97 -10.08 0.09
N VAL A 99 3.54 -8.88 -0.11
CA VAL A 99 2.80 -7.74 -0.63
C VAL A 99 2.62 -7.86 -2.14
N VAL A 100 1.40 -8.19 -2.56
CA VAL A 100 1.04 -8.40 -3.98
C VAL A 100 0.40 -7.17 -4.63
N TYR A 101 -0.02 -6.19 -3.85
CA TYR A 101 -0.57 -4.93 -4.36
C TYR A 101 -0.42 -3.78 -3.37
N ILE A 102 -0.09 -2.59 -3.86
CA ILE A 102 -0.09 -1.32 -3.13
C ILE A 102 -1.00 -0.36 -3.88
N GLY A 103 -1.94 0.27 -3.19
CA GLY A 103 -2.85 1.22 -3.81
C GLY A 103 -3.11 2.44 -2.95
N LYS A 104 -3.42 3.55 -3.60
CA LYS A 104 -3.89 4.78 -2.94
C LYS A 104 -5.41 4.87 -2.90
N ALA A 105 -5.91 5.53 -1.87
CA ALA A 105 -7.31 5.91 -1.72
C ALA A 105 -7.44 7.40 -1.44
N GLU A 106 -8.04 8.13 -2.38
CA GLU A 106 -8.22 9.58 -2.35
C GLU A 106 -9.72 9.96 -2.34
N GLY A 107 -9.99 11.26 -2.15
CA GLY A 107 -11.34 11.82 -2.13
C GLY A 107 -12.05 11.69 -0.78
N LYS A 108 -13.24 12.31 -0.67
CA LYS A 108 -13.96 12.49 0.62
C LYS A 108 -14.30 11.18 1.36
N VAL A 109 -14.40 10.05 0.65
CA VAL A 109 -14.70 8.74 1.25
C VAL A 109 -13.45 7.86 1.36
N GLY A 110 -12.38 8.20 0.63
CA GLY A 110 -11.06 7.58 0.72
C GLY A 110 -11.07 6.05 0.79
N LEU A 111 -10.39 5.50 1.80
CA LEU A 111 -10.18 4.08 2.03
C LEU A 111 -11.50 3.29 2.04
N HIS A 112 -12.53 3.77 2.75
CA HIS A 112 -13.85 3.13 2.81
C HIS A 112 -14.50 2.89 1.44
N ARG A 113 -14.33 3.82 0.48
CA ARG A 113 -14.85 3.62 -0.89
C ARG A 113 -13.94 2.71 -1.70
N ARG A 114 -12.63 2.93 -1.63
CA ARG A 114 -11.66 2.23 -2.49
C ARG A 114 -11.54 0.76 -2.12
N VAL A 115 -11.22 0.46 -0.86
CA VAL A 115 -11.08 -0.91 -0.37
C VAL A 115 -12.44 -1.62 -0.36
N GLY A 116 -13.51 -0.90 0.00
CA GLY A 116 -14.88 -1.45 -0.06
C GLY A 116 -15.39 -1.82 -1.45
N ALA A 117 -14.76 -1.32 -2.53
CA ALA A 117 -15.04 -1.77 -3.89
C ALA A 117 -14.34 -3.11 -4.19
N PHE A 118 -13.11 -3.30 -3.73
CA PHE A 118 -12.41 -4.59 -3.83
C PHE A 118 -13.12 -5.68 -3.02
N SER A 119 -13.58 -5.36 -1.81
CA SER A 119 -14.26 -6.33 -0.94
C SER A 119 -15.52 -6.97 -1.53
N ARG A 120 -16.17 -6.29 -2.49
CA ARG A 120 -17.32 -6.80 -3.24
C ARG A 120 -16.98 -7.21 -4.66
N GLN A 121 -15.70 -7.31 -4.99
CA GLN A 121 -15.17 -7.60 -6.33
C GLN A 121 -15.72 -6.62 -7.41
N ALA A 122 -16.16 -5.44 -6.99
CA ALA A 122 -16.83 -4.45 -7.84
C ALA A 122 -15.84 -3.43 -8.42
N THR A 123 -14.61 -3.86 -8.75
CA THR A 123 -13.53 -2.93 -9.10
C THR A 123 -13.77 -2.32 -10.48
N ASN A 124 -13.96 -1.00 -10.52
CA ASN A 124 -14.24 -0.26 -11.75
C ASN A 124 -12.99 0.08 -12.58
N HIS A 125 -11.80 -0.27 -12.09
CA HIS A 125 -10.51 0.12 -12.66
C HIS A 125 -9.69 -1.10 -13.03
N SER A 126 -8.75 -0.93 -13.95
CA SER A 126 -7.87 -2.01 -14.40
C SER A 126 -6.76 -2.37 -13.39
N GLY A 127 -6.47 -1.47 -12.44
CA GLY A 127 -5.45 -1.69 -11.40
C GLY A 127 -5.89 -2.73 -10.37
N GLY A 128 -5.02 -3.68 -10.04
CA GLY A 128 -5.32 -4.77 -9.12
C GLY A 128 -6.14 -5.92 -9.72
N ARG A 129 -6.46 -5.90 -11.03
CA ARG A 129 -7.33 -6.94 -11.63
C ARG A 129 -6.73 -8.35 -11.60
N SER A 130 -5.41 -8.46 -11.60
CA SER A 130 -4.72 -9.76 -11.54
C SER A 130 -4.86 -10.44 -10.18
N LEU A 131 -5.24 -9.71 -9.11
CA LEU A 131 -5.59 -10.32 -7.82
C LEU A 131 -6.74 -11.32 -7.99
N TRP A 132 -7.65 -11.08 -8.92
CA TRP A 132 -8.81 -11.93 -9.18
C TRP A 132 -8.52 -13.12 -10.11
N GLN A 133 -7.28 -13.26 -10.54
CA GLN A 133 -6.79 -14.44 -11.25
C GLN A 133 -5.93 -15.32 -10.35
N LEU A 134 -5.79 -15.00 -9.06
CA LEU A 134 -5.24 -15.92 -8.08
C LEU A 134 -6.34 -16.90 -7.68
N GLU A 135 -6.09 -18.20 -7.80
CA GLU A 135 -7.02 -19.22 -7.30
C GLU A 135 -7.31 -19.02 -5.81
N THR A 136 -6.31 -18.54 -5.06
CA THR A 136 -6.37 -18.23 -3.63
C THR A 136 -6.82 -16.79 -3.34
N SER A 137 -7.57 -16.16 -4.26
CA SER A 137 -7.97 -14.75 -4.08
C SER A 137 -8.84 -14.49 -2.85
N GLN A 138 -9.55 -15.51 -2.36
CA GLN A 138 -10.31 -15.49 -1.10
C GLN A 138 -9.42 -15.38 0.15
N ASP A 139 -8.17 -15.81 0.06
CA ASP A 139 -7.22 -15.84 1.18
C ASP A 139 -6.40 -14.54 1.26
N LEU A 140 -6.59 -13.62 0.30
CA LEU A 140 -5.94 -12.32 0.30
C LEU A 140 -6.40 -11.50 1.50
N LEU A 141 -5.43 -10.86 2.15
CA LEU A 141 -5.68 -9.93 3.24
C LEU A 141 -5.50 -8.49 2.76
N VAL A 142 -6.17 -7.55 3.43
CA VAL A 142 -5.98 -6.12 3.20
C VAL A 142 -5.62 -5.41 4.49
N ALA A 143 -4.62 -4.53 4.39
CA ALA A 143 -4.25 -3.61 5.44
C ALA A 143 -4.22 -2.17 4.88
N TRP A 144 -4.39 -1.19 5.75
CA TRP A 144 -4.42 0.21 5.37
C TRP A 144 -3.68 1.10 6.36
N LEU A 145 -3.19 2.22 5.84
CA LEU A 145 -2.53 3.29 6.56
C LEU A 145 -3.22 4.61 6.19
N GLU A 146 -3.75 5.32 7.18
CA GLU A 146 -4.27 6.67 6.99
C GLU A 146 -3.11 7.65 6.77
N THR A 147 -3.27 8.63 5.89
CA THR A 147 -2.21 9.60 5.56
C THR A 147 -2.63 11.04 5.89
N PRO A 148 -2.92 11.38 7.15
CA PRO A 148 -3.43 12.70 7.53
C PRO A 148 -2.40 13.80 7.23
N GLY A 149 -2.84 14.84 6.54
CA GLY A 149 -1.96 15.95 6.13
C GLY A 149 -1.00 15.61 4.98
N GLU A 150 -1.02 14.38 4.48
CA GLU A 150 -0.17 13.92 3.40
C GLU A 150 -0.97 13.49 2.16
N SER A 151 -0.31 13.52 1.00
CA SER A 151 -0.89 13.04 -0.25
C SER A 151 -0.79 11.51 -0.32
N ALA A 152 -1.92 10.81 -0.29
CA ALA A 152 -1.96 9.36 -0.49
C ALA A 152 -1.31 8.92 -1.81
N LEU A 153 -1.32 9.77 -2.84
CA LEU A 153 -0.57 9.53 -4.08
C LEU A 153 0.94 9.59 -3.86
N ALA A 154 1.44 10.59 -3.15
CA ALA A 154 2.87 10.73 -2.90
C ALA A 154 3.39 9.54 -2.06
N VAL A 155 2.64 9.15 -1.03
CA VAL A 155 2.97 8.00 -0.16
C VAL A 155 2.94 6.69 -0.96
N GLU A 156 1.91 6.45 -1.78
CA GLU A 156 1.85 5.26 -2.65
C GLU A 156 3.03 5.23 -3.64
N GLN A 157 3.38 6.37 -4.23
CA GLN A 157 4.51 6.45 -5.14
C GLN A 157 5.83 6.14 -4.42
N GLN A 158 6.04 6.69 -3.23
CA GLN A 158 7.21 6.41 -2.40
C GLN A 158 7.30 4.92 -2.07
N TYR A 159 6.20 4.31 -1.65
CA TYR A 159 6.14 2.88 -1.32
C TYR A 159 6.39 2.00 -2.53
N LEU A 160 5.81 2.33 -3.69
CA LEU A 160 6.07 1.61 -4.93
C LEU A 160 7.53 1.73 -5.38
N GLN A 161 8.18 2.88 -5.18
CA GLN A 161 9.60 3.04 -5.51
C GLN A 161 10.49 2.27 -4.53
N ALA A 162 10.19 2.31 -3.23
CA ALA A 162 10.92 1.54 -2.23
C ALA A 162 10.80 0.03 -2.49
N PHE A 163 9.59 -0.47 -2.75
CA PHE A 163 9.35 -1.86 -3.14
C PHE A 163 10.18 -2.24 -4.39
N LYS A 164 10.16 -1.39 -5.42
CA LYS A 164 10.93 -1.62 -6.64
C LYS A 164 12.44 -1.61 -6.39
N ALA A 165 12.93 -0.74 -5.52
CA ALA A 165 14.34 -0.67 -5.17
C ALA A 165 14.82 -1.96 -4.48
N GLU A 166 13.96 -2.57 -3.67
CA GLU A 166 14.25 -3.81 -2.95
C GLU A 166 14.10 -5.07 -3.84
N HIS A 167 13.02 -5.18 -4.61
CA HIS A 167 12.68 -6.39 -5.37
C HIS A 167 12.97 -6.31 -6.88
N GLY A 168 13.43 -5.16 -7.38
CA GLY A 168 13.72 -4.92 -8.81
C GLY A 168 12.49 -4.67 -9.69
N SER A 169 11.28 -4.96 -9.21
CA SER A 169 10.02 -4.75 -9.92
C SER A 169 8.89 -4.35 -8.94
N TYR A 170 7.73 -3.95 -9.45
CA TYR A 170 6.57 -3.57 -8.63
C TYR A 170 5.81 -4.80 -8.12
N PRO A 171 4.94 -4.65 -7.09
CA PRO A 171 4.12 -5.75 -6.60
C PRO A 171 3.33 -6.41 -7.73
N PHE A 172 3.09 -7.72 -7.61
CA PHE A 172 2.46 -8.57 -8.62
C PHE A 172 1.31 -7.89 -9.39
N ALA A 173 0.35 -7.30 -8.67
CA ALA A 173 -0.85 -6.71 -9.25
C ALA A 173 -0.77 -5.20 -9.54
N ASN A 174 0.36 -4.55 -9.26
CA ASN A 174 0.62 -3.17 -9.64
C ASN A 174 1.06 -3.07 -11.10
N ARG A 175 0.25 -2.39 -11.92
CA ARG A 175 0.64 -2.11 -13.30
C ARG A 175 1.51 -0.86 -13.38
N ARG A 176 2.71 -0.99 -13.95
CA ARG A 176 3.39 0.09 -14.69
C ARG A 176 4.07 -0.52 -15.91
N GLY A 177 3.61 -0.09 -17.07
CA GLY A 177 3.79 -0.66 -18.40
C GLY A 177 2.69 -0.12 -19.28
#